data_AF-A0A839J5P3-F1
#
_entry.id   AF-A0A839J5P3-F1
#
_cell.length_a   1.000
_cell.length_b   1.000
_cell.length_c   1.000
_cell.angle_alpha   90.00
_cell.angle_beta   90.00
_cell.angle_gamma   90.00
#
_symmetry.space_group_name_H-M   'P 1'
#
loop_
_entity.id
_entity.type
_entity.pdbx_description
1 polymer ?
#
loop_
_entity_poly.entity_id
_entity_poly.type
_entity_poly.pdbx_seq_one_letter_code
_entity_poly.pdbx_strand_id
1 'polypeptide(L)' 'MTLDLVFVGADAGRAALAQLTAELGVTVRLLGQRVTTMEIFPVNVLTIEVDAAAAQLDAAASWFARRGIHRLPVAA' A
#
# COMPACT_ATOMS: atom_id res chain seq x y z
N MET A 1 1.02 -11.39 -3.88
CA MET A 1 -0.35 -11.03 -3.48
C MET A 1 -0.67 -9.62 -3.97
N THR A 2 -1.85 -9.41 -4.55
CA THR A 2 -2.29 -8.08 -5.02
C THR A 2 -3.25 -7.44 -4.02
N LEU A 3 -3.08 -6.15 -3.73
CA LEU A 3 -3.93 -5.39 -2.81
C LEU A 3 -3.97 -3.90 -3.16
N ASP A 4 -5.03 -3.23 -2.73
CA ASP A 4 -5.17 -1.79 -2.77
C ASP A 4 -4.69 -1.18 -1.44
N LEU A 5 -3.81 -0.19 -1.51
CA LEU A 5 -3.38 0.62 -0.38
C LEU A 5 -4.01 2.01 -0.46
N VAL A 6 -4.63 2.44 0.64
CA VAL A 6 -5.34 3.72 0.73
C VAL A 6 -4.53 4.70 1.57
N PHE A 7 -4.26 5.88 0.99
CA PHE A 7 -3.54 6.98 1.61
C PHE A 7 -4.40 8.24 1.60
N VAL A 8 -4.56 8.87 2.77
CA VAL A 8 -5.24 10.17 2.89
C VAL A 8 -4.19 11.28 2.79
N GLY A 9 -4.38 12.22 1.87
CA GLY A 9 -3.42 13.29 1.56
C GLY A 9 -2.57 13.01 0.31
N ALA A 10 -2.00 14.08 -0.26
CA ALA A 10 -1.18 14.00 -1.47
C ALA A 10 0.19 13.35 -1.19
N ASP A 11 0.68 12.56 -2.15
CA ASP A 11 2.05 12.00 -2.24
C ASP A 11 2.56 11.01 -1.17
N ALA A 12 1.76 10.66 -0.16
CA ALA A 12 2.21 9.69 0.87
C ALA A 12 2.50 8.27 0.33
N GLY A 13 1.90 7.89 -0.80
CA GLY A 13 1.90 6.50 -1.27
C GLY A 13 3.26 5.99 -1.77
N ARG A 14 3.93 6.71 -2.67
CA ARG A 14 5.20 6.22 -3.28
C ARG A 14 6.35 6.15 -2.27
N ALA A 15 6.46 7.15 -1.39
CA ALA A 15 7.48 7.14 -0.34
C ALA A 15 7.28 5.97 0.63
N ALA A 16 6.03 5.66 0.99
CA ALA A 16 5.72 4.50 1.82
C ALA A 16 6.11 3.17 1.15
N LEU A 17 5.92 3.01 -0.16
CA LEU A 17 6.35 1.81 -0.88
C LEU A 17 7.87 1.65 -0.88
N ALA A 18 8.62 2.74 -1.09
CA ALA A 18 10.08 2.70 -1.04
C ALA A 18 10.59 2.31 0.36
N GLN A 19 9.97 2.85 1.42
CA GLN A 19 10.30 2.49 2.80
C GLN A 19 9.97 1.03 3.11
N LEU A 20 8.83 0.53 2.64
CA LEU A 20 8.44 -0.87 2.83
C LEU A 20 9.49 -1.83 2.25
N THR A 21 9.93 -1.58 1.01
CA THR A 21 10.99 -2.37 0.35
C THR A 21 12.30 -2.29 1.14
N ALA A 22 12.69 -1.10 1.60
CA ALA A 22 13.94 -0.89 2.33
C ALA A 22 13.93 -1.56 3.73
N GLU A 23 12.80 -1.52 4.44
CA GLU A 23 12.70 -2.05 5.81
C GLU A 23 12.47 -3.57 5.85
N LEU A 24 11.69 -4.12 4.91
CA LEU A 24 11.25 -5.52 4.97
C LEU A 24 11.84 -6.42 3.88
N GLY A 25 12.56 -5.85 2.90
CA GLY A 25 13.13 -6.60 1.78
C GLY A 25 12.07 -7.26 0.89
N VAL A 26 10.87 -6.68 0.82
CA VAL A 26 9.78 -7.16 -0.05
C VAL A 26 9.85 -6.50 -1.41
N THR A 27 9.60 -7.25 -2.48
CA THR A 27 9.48 -6.69 -3.82
C THR A 27 8.06 -6.20 -4.03
N VAL A 28 7.91 -4.93 -4.39
CA VAL A 28 6.62 -4.32 -4.68
C VAL A 28 6.58 -3.82 -6.11
N ARG A 29 5.51 -4.17 -6.82
CA ARG A 29 5.22 -3.67 -8.16
C ARG A 29 3.94 -2.83 -8.12
N LEU A 30 4.03 -1.58 -8.53
CA LEU A 30 2.85 -0.72 -8.70
C LEU A 30 2.11 -1.13 -9.97
N LEU A 31 0.85 -1.55 -9.84
CA LEU A 31 0.01 -1.96 -10.96
C LEU A 31 -0.90 -0.82 -11.43
N GLY A 32 -1.31 0.05 -10.51
CA GLY A 32 -2.22 1.14 -10.79
C GLY A 32 -2.25 2.18 -9.69
N GLN A 33 -2.65 3.39 -10.05
CA GLN A 33 -2.89 4.48 -9.12
C GLN A 33 -4.19 5.17 -9.53
N ARG A 34 -5.05 5.41 -8.55
CA ARG A 34 -6.23 6.26 -8.74
C ARG A 34 -6.31 7.27 -7.60
N VAL A 35 -6.81 8.45 -7.91
CA VAL A 35 -7.11 9.48 -6.92
C VAL A 35 -8.62 9.59 -6.83
N THR A 36 -9.14 9.46 -5.62
CA THR A 36 -10.55 9.71 -5.31
C THR A 36 -10.62 10.78 -4.22
N THR A 37 -11.82 11.20 -3.87
CA THR A 37 -12.05 12.01 -2.68
C THR A 37 -12.87 11.23 -1.68
N MET A 38 -12.59 11.46 -0.40
CA MET A 38 -13.49 11.12 0.69
C MET A 38 -13.91 12.44 1.32
N GLU A 39 -15.17 12.81 1.11
CA GLU A 39 -15.67 14.17 1.34
C GLU A 39 -14.82 15.21 0.56
N ILE A 40 -14.00 16.00 1.25
CA ILE A 40 -13.11 17.01 0.68
C ILE A 40 -11.63 16.59 0.68
N PHE A 41 -11.30 15.43 1.28
CA PHE A 41 -9.92 14.98 1.41
C PHE A 41 -9.52 14.16 0.19
N PRO A 42 -8.40 14.49 -0.49
CA PRO A 42 -7.88 13.65 -1.55
C PRO A 42 -7.38 12.34 -0.97
N VAL A 43 -7.78 11.24 -1.59
CA VAL A 43 -7.41 9.88 -1.23
C VAL A 43 -6.70 9.25 -2.42
N ASN A 44 -5.44 8.88 -2.21
CA ASN A 44 -4.65 8.14 -3.18
C ASN A 44 -4.82 6.65 -2.92
N VAL A 45 -5.29 5.90 -3.92
CA VAL A 45 -5.33 4.44 -3.87
C VAL A 45 -4.29 3.87 -4.82
N LEU A 46 -3.37 3.09 -4.28
CA LEU A 46 -2.33 2.39 -5.03
C LEU A 46 -2.66 0.91 -5.09
N THR A 47 -2.86 0.39 -6.29
CA THR A 47 -2.96 -1.06 -6.52
C THR A 47 -1.56 -1.60 -6.68
N ILE A 48 -1.14 -2.46 -5.76
CA ILE A 48 0.20 -3.04 -5.75
C ILE A 48 0.15 -4.55 -5.78
N GLU A 49 1.18 -5.14 -6.37
CA GLU A 49 1.54 -6.55 -6.20
C GLU A 49 2.75 -6.63 -5.27
N VAL A 50 2.63 -7.45 -4.23
CA VAL A 50 3.72 -7.76 -3.31
C VAL A 50 4.19 -9.19 -3.59
N ASP A 51 5.45 -9.33 -3.97
CA ASP A 51 6.14 -10.59 -4.12
C ASP A 51 7.05 -10.81 -2.90
N ALA A 52 6.63 -11.71 -2.02
CA ALA A 52 7.29 -11.99 -0.75
C ALA A 52 6.83 -13.34 -0.17
N ALA A 53 7.65 -13.93 0.70
CA ALA A 53 7.28 -15.13 1.45
C ALA A 53 6.17 -14.83 2.49
N ALA A 54 5.45 -15.85 2.96
CA ALA A 54 4.33 -15.70 3.89
C ALA A 54 4.69 -14.87 5.15
N ALA A 55 5.83 -15.15 5.78
CA ALA A 55 6.29 -14.41 6.95
C ALA A 55 6.53 -12.91 6.67
N GLN A 56 7.00 -12.57 5.47
CA GLN A 56 7.20 -11.19 5.05
C GLN A 56 5.87 -10.49 4.72
N LEU A 57 4.89 -11.22 4.19
CA LEU A 57 3.53 -10.71 3.98
C LEU A 57 2.85 -10.35 5.30
N ASP A 58 3.02 -11.19 6.33
CA ASP A 58 2.52 -10.91 7.68
C ASP A 58 3.21 -9.70 8.32
N ALA A 59 4.53 -9.58 8.11
CA ALA A 59 5.30 -8.42 8.54
C ALA A 59 4.83 -7.14 7.81
N ALA A 60 4.57 -7.21 6.50
CA ALA A 60 4.05 -6.10 5.71
C ALA A 60 2.64 -5.69 6.20
N ALA A 61 1.76 -6.65 6.48
CA ALA A 61 0.44 -6.36 7.05
C ALA A 61 0.54 -5.60 8.38
N SER A 62 1.44 -6.04 9.26
CA SER A 62 1.71 -5.36 10.54
C SER A 62 2.36 -3.99 10.36
N TRP A 63 3.20 -3.84 9.33
CA TRP A 63 3.86 -2.59 8.97
C TRP A 63 2.86 -1.53 8.52
N PHE A 64 1.89 -1.90 7.66
CA PHE A 64 0.82 -1.02 7.21
C PHE A 64 -0.08 -0.57 8.37
N ALA A 65 -0.50 -1.50 9.22
CA ALA A 65 -1.39 -1.21 10.35
C ALA A 65 -0.78 -0.18 11.32
N ARG A 66 0.51 -0.31 11.65
CA ARG A 66 1.22 0.64 12.53
C ARG A 66 1.34 2.06 11.97
N ARG A 67 1.20 2.22 10.64
CA ARG A 67 1.31 3.50 9.94
C ARG A 67 -0.05 4.05 9.49
N GLY A 68 -1.15 3.41 9.89
CA GLY A 68 -2.50 3.83 9.49
C GLY A 68 -2.79 3.67 7.99
N ILE A 69 -2.03 2.82 7.29
CA ILE A 69 -2.26 2.56 5.87
C ILE A 69 -3.31 1.46 5.76
N HIS A 70 -4.47 1.81 5.20
CA HIS A 70 -5.54 0.84 5.02
C HIS A 70 -5.26 -0.03 3.79
N ARG A 71 -5.48 -1.33 3.95
CA ARG A 71 -5.35 -2.34 2.90
C ARG A 71 -6.72 -2.89 2.54
N LEU A 72 -7.01 -3.01 1.26
CA LEU A 72 -8.23 -3.59 0.73
C LEU A 72 -7.87 -4.73 -0.23
N PRO A 73 -8.69 -5.81 -0.28
CA PRO A 73 -8.58 -6.76 -1.38
C PRO A 73 -8.87 -6.04 -2.70
N VAL A 74 -8.16 -6.41 -3.77
CA VAL A 74 -8.46 -5.87 -5.10
C VAL A 74 -9.86 -6.34 -5.50
N ALA A 75 -10.72 -5.40 -5.89
CA ALA A 75 -12.03 -5.73 -6.44
C ALA A 75 -11.84 -6.52 -7.74
N ALA A 76 -12.47 -7.69 -7.82
CA ALA A 76 -12.45 -8.57 -8.99
C ALA A 76 -13.22 -7.97 -10.18
#